data_AF-A0A8H5NP13-F1
#
_entry.id   AF-A0A8H5NP13-F1
#
_cell.length_a   1.000
_cell.length_b   1.000
_cell.length_c   1.000
_cell.angle_alpha   90.00
_cell.angle_beta   90.00
_cell.angle_gamma   90.00
#
_symmetry.space_group_name_H-M   'P 1'
#
loop_
_entity.id
_entity.type
_entity.pdbx_description
1 polymer ?
#
loop_
_entity_poly.entity_id
_entity_poly.type
_entity_poly.pdbx_seq_one_letter_code
_entity_poly.pdbx_strand_id
1 'polypeptide(L)'
;MCLAAHDLFNRSDADQQHQRQQFYSSMLQHKLRSIQDMRQLLSSSRGLDDLSDSMSHYEKDGFLITVMLHSLMEIATNSTSEWVVHTLGGLSMVKRYGHEPFSPEVYRFVTDHFSLSEAFLATTGTELEIEDLDGWLIPQRKSMFPILRSTHGRSRINPYTGISSELIQNITWITSTIQRHSGAGSDRKSAAVMRTELQVVENRLSELEQWSEDSDLEGLIYLNATAFEAAAWVYLRVAQYGCDAEEIQRKLMPKLFEAIRRVHERQDALISSVPYPLWALFIAACLAPEHERIQVLDWFEELKGCRSLSNVPSTMEAAMMVWKQHDLELLNGYPSRGRVSGVPWHQAIQCLGWRLSLT
;
A
#
# COMPACT_ATOMS: atom_id res chain seq x y z
N MET A 1 -12.52 -10.82 32.68
CA MET A 1 -11.27 -10.15 32.24
C MET A 1 -11.31 -10.10 30.72
N CYS A 2 -11.62 -8.93 30.15
CA CYS A 2 -11.58 -8.73 28.70
C CYS A 2 -10.12 -8.63 28.27
N LEU A 3 -9.54 -9.76 27.87
CA LEU A 3 -8.33 -9.76 27.06
C LEU A 3 -8.74 -9.16 25.72
N ALA A 4 -8.14 -8.04 25.36
CA ALA A 4 -8.41 -7.44 24.06
C ALA A 4 -7.81 -8.34 22.97
N ALA A 5 -8.32 -8.23 21.74
CA ALA A 5 -7.91 -9.02 20.58
C ALA A 5 -6.38 -9.21 20.45
N HIS A 6 -5.62 -8.19 20.87
CA HIS A 6 -4.16 -8.16 20.89
C HIS A 6 -3.49 -9.13 21.88
N ASP A 7 -4.14 -9.47 23.00
CA ASP A 7 -3.59 -10.34 24.04
C ASP A 7 -3.63 -11.83 23.65
N LEU A 8 -4.57 -12.20 22.76
CA LEU A 8 -4.80 -13.59 22.34
C LEU A 8 -3.90 -14.03 21.17
N PHE A 9 -3.35 -13.08 20.41
CA PHE A 9 -2.63 -13.37 19.16
C PHE A 9 -1.13 -13.66 19.34
N ASN A 10 -0.45 -12.97 20.26
CA ASN A 10 1.02 -12.82 20.22
C ASN A 10 1.80 -13.22 21.50
N ARG A 11 1.32 -14.17 22.31
CA ARG A 11 2.22 -14.82 23.31
C ARG A 11 3.01 -15.95 22.61
N SER A 12 4.10 -16.48 23.19
CA SER A 12 5.06 -17.43 22.56
C SER A 12 5.41 -18.73 23.35
N ASP A 13 4.42 -19.56 23.71
CA ASP A 13 4.49 -20.83 24.45
C ASP A 13 3.45 -21.84 23.92
N ALA A 14 3.70 -23.13 24.10
CA ALA A 14 2.94 -24.25 23.52
C ALA A 14 1.42 -24.28 23.86
N ASP A 15 0.97 -23.62 24.94
CA ASP A 15 -0.45 -23.46 25.29
C ASP A 15 -1.23 -22.53 24.32
N GLN A 16 -0.58 -21.95 23.30
CA GLN A 16 -1.15 -20.89 22.45
C GLN A 16 -1.66 -21.30 21.09
N GLN A 17 -1.37 -22.51 20.61
CA GLN A 17 -2.02 -22.95 19.38
C GLN A 17 -3.55 -22.97 19.60
N HIS A 18 -3.98 -23.33 20.80
CA HIS A 18 -5.37 -23.26 21.22
C HIS A 18 -5.88 -21.81 21.37
N GLN A 19 -5.10 -20.89 21.95
CA GLN A 19 -5.51 -19.48 22.09
C GLN A 19 -5.56 -18.73 20.75
N ARG A 20 -4.61 -18.97 19.84
CA ARG A 20 -4.66 -18.45 18.47
C ARG A 20 -5.86 -19.02 17.71
N GLN A 21 -6.15 -20.32 17.86
CA GLN A 21 -7.36 -20.91 17.28
C GLN A 21 -8.64 -20.28 17.83
N GLN A 22 -8.70 -20.00 19.15
CA GLN A 22 -9.83 -19.30 19.76
C GLN A 22 -9.96 -17.86 19.25
N PHE A 23 -8.85 -17.13 19.12
CA PHE A 23 -8.81 -15.79 18.53
C PHE A 23 -9.35 -15.79 17.10
N TYR A 24 -8.77 -16.62 16.21
CA TYR A 24 -9.22 -16.73 14.83
C TYR A 24 -10.68 -17.17 14.74
N SER A 25 -11.11 -18.10 15.59
CA SER A 25 -12.51 -18.55 15.65
C SER A 25 -13.45 -17.40 16.02
N SER A 26 -13.13 -16.64 17.07
CA SER A 26 -13.92 -15.47 17.50
C SER A 26 -13.93 -14.38 16.43
N MET A 27 -12.78 -14.07 15.85
CA MET A 27 -12.63 -13.09 14.77
C MET A 27 -13.48 -13.47 13.56
N LEU A 28 -13.40 -14.73 13.11
CA LEU A 28 -14.19 -15.24 11.97
C LEU A 28 -15.69 -15.25 12.27
N GLN A 29 -16.10 -15.53 13.52
CA GLN A 29 -17.50 -15.44 13.92
C GLN A 29 -18.02 -14.00 13.84
N HIS A 30 -17.25 -13.02 14.33
CA HIS A 30 -17.61 -11.61 14.20
C HIS A 30 -17.61 -11.15 12.74
N LYS A 31 -16.63 -11.58 11.94
CA LYS A 31 -16.57 -11.32 10.50
C LYS A 31 -17.84 -11.84 9.81
N LEU A 32 -18.18 -13.11 10.04
CA LEU A 32 -19.33 -13.76 9.45
C LEU A 32 -20.63 -13.02 9.81
N ARG A 33 -20.81 -12.69 11.09
CA ARG A 33 -21.99 -11.97 11.56
C ARG A 33 -22.11 -10.60 10.89
N SER A 34 -21.03 -9.83 10.88
CA SER A 34 -21.00 -8.52 10.23
C SER A 34 -21.31 -8.60 8.73
N ILE A 35 -20.79 -9.61 8.02
CA ILE A 35 -21.10 -9.85 6.60
C ILE A 35 -22.57 -10.22 6.40
N GLN A 36 -23.14 -11.04 7.28
CA GLN A 36 -24.56 -11.40 7.25
C GLN A 36 -25.45 -10.17 7.46
N ASP A 37 -25.15 -9.34 8.45
CA ASP A 37 -25.87 -8.10 8.75
C ASP A 37 -25.80 -7.14 7.54
N MET A 38 -24.59 -6.94 6.99
CA MET A 38 -24.38 -6.15 5.76
C MET A 38 -25.20 -6.68 4.58
N ARG A 39 -25.23 -8.01 4.37
CA ARG A 39 -25.99 -8.62 3.28
C ARG A 39 -27.50 -8.43 3.47
N GLN A 40 -28.01 -8.54 4.70
CA GLN A 40 -29.42 -8.32 5.01
C GLN A 40 -29.83 -6.87 4.73
N LEU A 41 -29.01 -5.90 5.14
CA LEU A 41 -29.23 -4.47 4.86
C LEU A 41 -29.24 -4.19 3.35
N LEU A 42 -28.29 -4.74 2.58
CA LEU A 42 -28.24 -4.58 1.13
C LEU A 42 -29.39 -5.28 0.39
N SER A 43 -29.90 -6.40 0.93
CA SER A 43 -31.01 -7.13 0.32
C SER A 43 -32.34 -6.42 0.58
N SER A 44 -32.48 -5.80 1.75
CA SER A 44 -33.66 -5.01 2.13
C SER A 44 -33.78 -3.72 1.30
N SER A 45 -32.66 -3.17 0.83
CA SER A 45 -32.64 -1.98 -0.04
C SER A 45 -32.86 -2.26 -1.53
N ARG A 46 -32.84 -3.53 -1.98
CA ARG A 46 -33.11 -3.92 -3.38
C ARG A 46 -34.60 -4.13 -3.68
N GLY A 47 -35.47 -4.03 -2.68
CA GLY A 47 -36.87 -4.47 -2.76
C GLY A 47 -37.90 -3.49 -3.34
N LEU A 48 -37.53 -2.28 -3.75
CA LEU A 48 -38.47 -1.30 -4.32
C LEU A 48 -37.79 -0.54 -5.46
N ASP A 49 -38.36 -0.67 -6.66
CA ASP A 49 -38.08 0.21 -7.79
C ASP A 49 -38.06 1.68 -7.32
N ASP A 50 -36.99 2.39 -7.69
CA ASP A 50 -36.83 3.83 -7.77
C ASP A 50 -37.78 4.70 -6.91
N LEU A 51 -37.26 5.27 -5.81
CA LEU A 51 -37.36 6.70 -5.47
C LEU A 51 -37.03 7.05 -4.00
N SER A 52 -36.80 6.09 -3.10
CA SER A 52 -36.20 6.40 -1.80
C SER A 52 -35.27 5.28 -1.34
N ASP A 53 -33.97 5.53 -1.47
CA ASP A 53 -32.94 4.73 -0.82
C ASP A 53 -33.14 4.84 0.71
N SER A 54 -33.82 3.84 1.27
CA SER A 54 -34.32 3.81 2.67
C SER A 54 -33.22 3.80 3.73
N MET A 55 -31.97 3.65 3.32
CA MET A 55 -30.83 3.57 4.21
C MET A 55 -30.43 4.96 4.69
N SER A 56 -30.45 5.16 6.00
CA SER A 56 -30.02 6.40 6.63
C SER A 56 -28.54 6.68 6.38
N HIS A 57 -28.18 7.95 6.50
CA HIS A 57 -26.80 8.41 6.38
C HIS A 57 -25.86 7.71 7.38
N TYR A 58 -26.31 7.48 8.61
CA TYR A 58 -25.55 6.73 9.63
C TYR A 58 -25.33 5.26 9.25
N GLU A 59 -26.31 4.61 8.63
CA GLU A 59 -26.17 3.23 8.15
C GLU A 59 -25.18 3.14 6.98
N LYS A 60 -25.19 4.13 6.08
CA LYS A 60 -24.23 4.25 4.98
C LYS A 60 -22.80 4.42 5.49
N ASP A 61 -22.59 5.33 6.44
CA ASP A 61 -21.29 5.53 7.10
C ASP A 61 -20.82 4.28 7.84
N GLY A 62 -21.71 3.68 8.63
CA GLY A 62 -21.42 2.45 9.36
C GLY A 62 -21.01 1.31 8.44
N PHE A 63 -21.66 1.19 7.28
CA PHE A 63 -21.32 0.18 6.28
C PHE A 63 -19.95 0.46 5.64
N LEU A 64 -19.67 1.70 5.25
CA LEU A 64 -18.40 2.08 4.64
C LEU A 64 -17.22 1.85 5.61
N ILE A 65 -17.39 2.23 6.89
CA ILE A 65 -16.41 1.96 7.94
C ILE A 65 -16.25 0.45 8.17
N THR A 66 -17.35 -0.30 8.20
CA THR A 66 -17.31 -1.76 8.41
C THR A 66 -16.51 -2.45 7.31
N VAL A 67 -16.70 -2.06 6.05
CA VAL A 67 -15.92 -2.57 4.92
C VAL A 67 -14.43 -2.25 5.05
N MET A 68 -14.09 -1.02 5.47
CA MET A 68 -12.70 -0.65 5.76
C MET A 68 -12.11 -1.47 6.91
N LEU A 69 -12.87 -1.72 7.98
CA LEU A 69 -12.44 -2.56 9.10
C LEU A 69 -12.21 -4.02 8.69
N HIS A 70 -13.05 -4.56 7.80
CA HIS A 70 -12.78 -5.89 7.21
C HIS A 70 -11.49 -5.90 6.40
N SER A 71 -11.25 -4.88 5.57
CA SER A 71 -9.98 -4.74 4.84
C SER A 71 -8.78 -4.73 5.79
N LEU A 72 -8.82 -3.89 6.83
CA LEU A 72 -7.78 -3.81 7.85
C LEU A 72 -7.57 -5.13 8.60
N MET A 73 -8.65 -5.85 8.89
CA MET A 73 -8.59 -7.16 9.54
C MET A 73 -7.89 -8.20 8.64
N GLU A 74 -8.23 -8.24 7.35
CA GLU A 74 -7.55 -9.15 6.41
C GLU A 74 -6.06 -8.79 6.22
N ILE A 75 -5.74 -7.49 6.22
CA ILE A 75 -4.35 -7.01 6.25
C ILE A 75 -3.66 -7.51 7.53
N ALA A 76 -4.33 -7.33 8.68
CA ALA A 76 -3.90 -7.79 10.00
C ALA A 76 -3.65 -9.30 10.08
N THR A 77 -4.33 -10.09 9.24
CA THR A 77 -4.24 -11.55 9.23
C THR A 77 -3.57 -12.08 7.96
N ASN A 78 -2.32 -11.64 7.74
CA ASN A 78 -1.40 -12.05 6.66
C ASN A 78 -1.55 -11.36 5.30
N SER A 79 -2.31 -10.26 5.20
CA SER A 79 -2.44 -9.52 3.93
C SER A 79 -2.87 -10.42 2.76
N THR A 80 -3.91 -11.21 2.99
CA THR A 80 -4.46 -12.13 1.98
C THR A 80 -5.21 -11.35 0.89
N SER A 81 -5.41 -11.93 -0.30
CA SER A 81 -6.09 -11.26 -1.42
C SER A 81 -7.49 -10.69 -1.11
N GLU A 82 -8.10 -11.13 -0.02
CA GLU A 82 -9.44 -10.80 0.46
C GLU A 82 -9.55 -9.34 0.91
N TRP A 83 -8.48 -8.70 1.39
CA TRP A 83 -8.53 -7.26 1.72
C TRP A 83 -8.83 -6.40 0.48
N VAL A 84 -8.36 -6.85 -0.70
CA VAL A 84 -8.67 -6.23 -1.99
C VAL A 84 -10.16 -6.34 -2.31
N VAL A 85 -10.78 -7.48 -2.02
CA VAL A 85 -12.23 -7.68 -2.22
C VAL A 85 -13.02 -6.69 -1.37
N HIS A 86 -12.61 -6.48 -0.11
CA HIS A 86 -13.23 -5.47 0.74
C HIS A 86 -13.03 -4.05 0.20
N THR A 87 -11.83 -3.73 -0.28
CA THR A 87 -11.52 -2.45 -0.93
C THR A 87 -12.41 -2.21 -2.17
N LEU A 88 -12.58 -3.21 -3.02
CA LEU A 88 -13.48 -3.17 -4.20
C LEU A 88 -14.96 -3.04 -3.80
N GLY A 89 -15.36 -3.67 -2.70
CA GLY A 89 -16.68 -3.51 -2.11
C GLY A 89 -16.95 -2.07 -1.67
N GLY A 90 -15.98 -1.46 -0.96
CA GLY A 90 -16.07 -0.06 -0.53
C GLY A 90 -16.16 0.91 -1.70
N LEU A 91 -15.39 0.64 -2.77
CA LEU A 91 -15.47 1.42 -4.01
C LEU A 91 -16.86 1.34 -4.65
N SER A 92 -17.39 0.11 -4.77
CA SER A 92 -18.69 -0.14 -5.38
C SER A 92 -19.80 0.62 -4.65
N MET A 93 -19.68 0.75 -3.33
CA MET A 93 -20.59 1.57 -2.52
C MET A 93 -20.46 3.07 -2.81
N VAL A 94 -19.23 3.60 -2.81
CA VAL A 94 -18.98 5.01 -3.13
C VAL A 94 -19.52 5.35 -4.52
N LYS A 95 -19.33 4.47 -5.50
CA LYS A 95 -19.87 4.63 -6.86
C LYS A 95 -21.40 4.57 -6.90
N ARG A 96 -22.01 3.64 -6.15
CA ARG A 96 -23.47 3.46 -6.12
C ARG A 96 -24.20 4.64 -5.50
N TYR A 97 -23.67 5.16 -4.40
CA TYR A 97 -24.36 6.18 -3.60
C TYR A 97 -23.88 7.61 -3.92
N GLY A 98 -22.68 7.78 -4.48
CA GLY A 98 -22.08 9.10 -4.71
C GLY A 98 -21.45 9.69 -3.44
N HIS A 99 -21.10 10.98 -3.46
CA HIS A 99 -20.38 11.65 -2.37
C HIS A 99 -21.30 12.28 -1.30
N GLU A 100 -22.48 12.74 -1.69
CA GLU A 100 -23.43 13.41 -0.78
C GLU A 100 -24.09 12.53 0.31
N PRO A 101 -24.14 11.18 0.24
CA PRO A 101 -24.89 10.38 1.21
C PRO A 101 -24.03 9.85 2.36
N PHE A 102 -22.76 10.27 2.46
CA PHE A 102 -21.83 9.90 3.53
C PHE A 102 -21.42 11.13 4.35
N SER A 103 -21.02 10.96 5.62
CA SER A 103 -20.42 12.06 6.37
C SER A 103 -19.12 12.48 5.69
N PRO A 104 -18.84 13.77 5.48
CA PRO A 104 -17.61 14.22 4.85
C PRO A 104 -16.35 13.67 5.52
N GLU A 105 -16.36 13.55 6.85
CA GLU A 105 -15.25 13.03 7.65
C GLU A 105 -15.04 11.53 7.41
N VAL A 106 -16.11 10.74 7.43
CA VAL A 106 -16.08 9.29 7.21
C VAL A 106 -15.66 8.99 5.79
N TYR A 107 -16.29 9.68 4.83
CA TYR A 107 -15.96 9.57 3.42
C TYR A 107 -14.49 9.84 3.18
N ARG A 108 -13.98 10.98 3.66
CA ARG A 108 -12.56 11.36 3.51
C ARG A 108 -11.62 10.34 4.15
N PHE A 109 -11.89 9.94 5.38
CA PHE A 109 -11.06 8.98 6.10
C PHE A 109 -10.94 7.65 5.36
N VAL A 110 -12.07 7.09 4.91
CA VAL A 110 -12.09 5.80 4.21
C VAL A 110 -11.47 5.91 2.82
N THR A 111 -11.74 6.98 2.08
CA THR A 111 -11.11 7.17 0.76
C THR A 111 -9.60 7.40 0.87
N ASP A 112 -9.12 8.10 1.89
CA ASP A 112 -7.69 8.33 2.09
C ASP A 112 -6.98 6.99 2.38
N HIS A 113 -7.57 6.15 3.23
CA HIS A 113 -7.07 4.81 3.52
C HIS A 113 -7.02 3.93 2.27
N PHE A 114 -8.12 3.84 1.51
CA PHE A 114 -8.16 3.01 0.31
C PHE A 114 -7.29 3.56 -0.82
N SER A 115 -7.19 4.88 -0.98
CA SER A 115 -6.32 5.49 -1.98
C SER A 115 -4.84 5.18 -1.69
N LEU A 116 -4.43 5.22 -0.42
CA LEU A 116 -3.09 4.86 -0.02
C LEU A 116 -2.81 3.38 -0.27
N SER A 117 -3.72 2.51 0.16
CA SER A 117 -3.61 1.05 -0.02
C SER A 117 -3.55 0.67 -1.50
N GLU A 118 -4.40 1.28 -2.33
CA GLU A 118 -4.39 1.11 -3.79
C GLU A 118 -3.07 1.58 -4.41
N ALA A 119 -2.61 2.79 -4.05
CA ALA A 119 -1.39 3.37 -4.61
C ALA A 119 -0.18 2.46 -4.35
N PHE A 120 -0.02 1.98 -3.13
CA PHE A 120 1.08 1.09 -2.77
C PHE A 120 0.94 -0.30 -3.36
N LEU A 121 -0.27 -0.88 -3.36
CA LEU A 121 -0.50 -2.18 -4.03
C LEU A 121 -0.15 -2.10 -5.51
N ALA A 122 -0.53 -1.04 -6.21
CA ALA A 122 -0.23 -0.88 -7.62
C ALA A 122 1.28 -0.85 -7.91
N THR A 123 2.11 -0.36 -6.97
CA THR A 123 3.58 -0.38 -7.11
C THR A 123 4.19 -1.79 -7.13
N THR A 124 3.43 -2.80 -6.74
CA THR A 124 3.85 -4.21 -6.74
C THR A 124 3.64 -4.92 -8.07
N GLY A 125 3.06 -4.25 -9.08
CA GLY A 125 2.73 -4.85 -10.37
C GLY A 125 1.40 -5.60 -10.36
N THR A 126 0.61 -5.42 -9.29
CA THR A 126 -0.77 -5.84 -9.19
C THR A 126 -1.67 -4.87 -9.97
N GLU A 127 -2.38 -5.37 -10.97
CA GLU A 127 -3.55 -4.71 -11.53
C GLU A 127 -4.81 -5.22 -10.80
N LEU A 128 -5.67 -4.29 -10.38
CA LEU A 128 -6.94 -4.60 -9.76
C LEU A 128 -7.96 -4.87 -10.87
N GLU A 129 -8.66 -5.99 -10.81
CA GLU A 129 -9.69 -6.31 -11.79
C GLU A 129 -11.07 -5.99 -11.21
N ILE A 130 -11.93 -5.34 -12.00
CA ILE A 130 -13.33 -5.10 -11.66
C ILE A 130 -14.20 -5.82 -12.67
N GLU A 131 -15.25 -6.49 -12.18
CA GLU A 131 -16.32 -7.00 -13.02
C GLU A 131 -17.07 -5.86 -13.70
N ASP A 132 -17.13 -5.88 -15.03
CA ASP A 132 -17.96 -4.96 -15.80
C ASP A 132 -19.46 -5.33 -15.70
N LEU A 133 -20.30 -4.56 -16.39
CA LEU A 133 -21.75 -4.76 -16.40
C LEU A 133 -22.16 -6.12 -17.00
N ASP A 134 -21.30 -6.73 -17.80
CA ASP A 134 -21.50 -8.03 -18.45
C ASP A 134 -20.84 -9.18 -17.67
N GLY A 135 -20.24 -8.89 -16.50
CA GLY A 135 -19.59 -9.87 -15.63
C GLY A 135 -18.14 -10.23 -16.04
N TRP A 136 -17.54 -9.49 -16.98
CA TRP A 136 -16.15 -9.69 -17.36
C TRP A 136 -15.20 -8.94 -16.44
N LEU A 137 -14.13 -9.60 -16.00
CA LEU A 137 -13.06 -8.97 -15.24
C LEU A 137 -12.22 -8.07 -16.16
N ILE A 138 -12.26 -6.76 -15.90
CA ILE A 138 -11.48 -5.76 -16.62
C ILE A 138 -10.37 -5.21 -15.71
N PRO A 139 -9.10 -5.24 -16.16
CA PRO A 139 -8.00 -4.61 -15.43
C PRO A 139 -8.19 -3.09 -15.29
N GLN A 140 -8.11 -2.60 -14.06
CA GLN A 140 -8.20 -1.19 -13.73
C GLN A 140 -6.83 -0.53 -13.89
N ARG A 141 -6.72 0.26 -14.96
CA ARG A 141 -5.52 1.05 -15.28
C ARG A 141 -5.56 2.48 -14.71
N LYS A 142 -6.65 2.84 -14.05
CA LYS A 142 -6.84 4.14 -13.39
C LYS A 142 -7.14 3.88 -11.93
N SER A 143 -6.62 4.77 -11.06
CA SER A 143 -6.95 4.74 -9.63
C SER A 143 -8.47 4.71 -9.46
N MET A 144 -8.93 3.73 -8.71
CA MET A 144 -10.32 3.48 -8.42
C MET A 144 -10.87 4.49 -7.41
N PHE A 145 -10.07 4.86 -6.42
CA PHE A 145 -10.42 5.91 -5.48
C PHE A 145 -9.82 7.24 -5.94
N PRO A 146 -10.62 8.31 -6.07
CA PRO A 146 -10.04 9.62 -6.28
C PRO A 146 -9.24 9.97 -5.03
N ILE A 147 -7.93 10.18 -5.17
CA ILE A 147 -7.14 10.84 -4.11
C ILE A 147 -7.84 12.18 -3.88
N LEU A 148 -8.53 12.30 -2.75
CA LEU A 148 -9.37 13.46 -2.49
C LEU A 148 -8.46 14.69 -2.47
N ARG A 149 -8.62 15.51 -3.50
CA ARG A 149 -7.87 16.75 -3.66
C ARG A 149 -8.44 17.73 -2.66
N SER A 150 -7.97 17.70 -1.41
CA SER A 150 -8.04 18.92 -0.63
C SER A 150 -7.24 19.98 -1.40
N THR A 151 -7.91 21.01 -1.89
CA THR A 151 -7.23 22.17 -2.50
C THR A 151 -6.36 22.90 -1.47
N HIS A 152 -6.63 22.69 -0.18
CA HIS A 152 -5.86 23.20 0.95
C HIS A 152 -4.98 22.07 1.54
N GLY A 153 -3.67 22.26 1.58
CA GLY A 153 -2.75 21.32 2.23
C GLY A 153 -2.37 20.09 1.41
N ARG A 154 -2.22 20.21 0.08
CA ARG A 154 -1.75 19.09 -0.77
C ARG A 154 -0.41 18.52 -0.30
N SER A 155 0.48 19.41 0.09
CA SER A 155 1.83 19.12 0.59
C SER A 155 1.86 18.96 2.12
N ARG A 156 0.71 19.04 2.81
CA ARG A 156 0.61 18.78 4.25
C ARG A 156 0.76 17.28 4.49
N ILE A 157 1.63 16.91 5.43
CA ILE A 157 1.80 15.53 5.87
C ILE A 157 0.54 15.13 6.66
N ASN A 158 -0.10 14.04 6.26
CA ASN A 158 -1.23 13.51 7.00
C ASN A 158 -0.72 12.86 8.31
N PRO A 159 -1.21 13.28 9.49
CA PRO A 159 -0.70 12.80 10.78
C PRO A 159 -0.99 11.31 11.01
N TYR A 160 -1.96 10.74 10.31
CA TYR A 160 -2.37 9.34 10.43
C TYR A 160 -1.62 8.41 9.50
N THR A 161 -1.05 8.91 8.39
CA THR A 161 -0.36 8.09 7.39
C THR A 161 1.11 8.45 7.23
N GLY A 162 1.57 9.59 7.73
CA GLY A 162 2.94 10.07 7.59
C GLY A 162 3.31 10.49 6.16
N ILE A 163 2.33 10.64 5.27
CA ILE A 163 2.56 10.99 3.86
C ILE A 163 1.59 12.08 3.39
N SER A 164 2.07 12.98 2.54
CA SER A 164 1.25 14.02 1.92
C SER A 164 0.45 13.49 0.72
N SER A 165 -0.74 14.06 0.48
CA SER A 165 -1.59 13.67 -0.66
C SER A 165 -0.89 13.89 -2.01
N GLU A 166 -0.02 14.89 -2.09
CA GLU A 166 0.77 15.20 -3.28
C GLU A 166 1.81 14.12 -3.59
N LEU A 167 2.48 13.59 -2.55
CA LEU A 167 3.44 12.50 -2.73
C LEU A 167 2.74 11.21 -3.18
N ILE A 168 1.58 10.89 -2.60
CA ILE A 168 0.76 9.75 -3.06
C ILE A 168 0.41 9.92 -4.56
N GLN A 169 -0.02 11.11 -4.98
CA GLN A 169 -0.33 11.37 -6.39
C GLN A 169 0.86 11.17 -7.31
N ASN A 170 2.06 11.58 -6.88
CA ASN A 170 3.29 11.35 -7.65
C ASN A 170 3.58 9.85 -7.79
N ILE A 171 3.46 9.07 -6.71
CA ILE A 171 3.63 7.59 -6.72
C ILE A 171 2.60 6.92 -7.65
N THR A 172 1.33 7.33 -7.56
CA THR A 172 0.26 6.82 -8.43
C THR A 172 0.52 7.18 -9.90
N TRP A 173 1.00 8.39 -10.19
CA TRP A 173 1.35 8.80 -11.56
C TRP A 173 2.49 7.96 -12.13
N ILE A 174 3.59 7.77 -11.37
CA ILE A 174 4.71 6.91 -11.77
C ILE A 174 4.20 5.52 -12.15
N THR A 175 3.39 4.93 -11.27
CA THR A 175 2.85 3.58 -11.46
C THR A 175 1.92 3.50 -12.68
N SER A 176 1.01 4.46 -12.84
CA SER A 176 0.12 4.51 -14.00
C SER A 176 0.88 4.68 -15.32
N THR A 177 1.99 5.42 -15.31
CA THR A 177 2.88 5.56 -16.47
C THR A 177 3.58 4.23 -16.76
N ILE A 178 4.10 3.52 -15.76
CA ILE A 178 4.65 2.17 -15.96
C ILE A 178 3.61 1.24 -16.59
N GLN A 179 2.41 1.16 -16.02
CA GLN A 179 1.34 0.25 -16.49
C GLN A 179 0.83 0.58 -17.89
N ARG A 180 0.75 1.87 -18.27
CA ARG A 180 0.35 2.26 -19.62
C ARG A 180 1.39 1.90 -20.68
N HIS A 181 2.66 1.88 -20.29
CA HIS A 181 3.78 1.65 -21.21
C HIS A 181 4.35 0.22 -21.16
N SER A 182 3.97 -0.60 -20.18
CA SER A 182 4.42 -2.00 -20.03
C SER A 182 3.89 -2.94 -21.12
N GLY A 183 2.70 -2.68 -21.69
CA GLY A 183 2.13 -3.46 -22.80
C GLY A 183 2.55 -3.02 -24.21
N ALA A 184 3.17 -1.85 -24.34
CA ALA A 184 3.59 -1.28 -25.62
C ALA A 184 5.04 -1.70 -25.90
N GLY A 185 5.25 -2.97 -26.24
CA GLY A 185 6.59 -3.57 -26.40
C GLY A 185 7.57 -2.65 -27.14
N SER A 186 8.74 -2.39 -26.54
CA SER A 186 9.95 -1.69 -27.03
C SER A 186 9.79 -0.69 -28.21
N ASP A 187 8.70 0.07 -28.32
CA ASP A 187 8.60 1.14 -29.31
C ASP A 187 9.40 2.34 -28.79
N ARG A 188 10.34 2.83 -29.61
CA ARG A 188 11.14 4.02 -29.29
C ARG A 188 10.26 5.24 -29.02
N LYS A 189 9.09 5.33 -29.67
CA LYS A 189 8.12 6.41 -29.44
C LYS A 189 7.46 6.27 -28.06
N SER A 190 7.05 5.06 -27.68
CA SER A 190 6.50 4.77 -26.34
C SER A 190 7.50 5.12 -25.24
N ALA A 191 8.78 4.76 -25.41
CA ALA A 191 9.84 5.10 -24.45
C ALA A 191 10.11 6.62 -24.35
N ALA A 192 10.01 7.36 -25.45
CA ALA A 192 10.15 8.82 -25.43
C ALA A 192 8.98 9.50 -24.70
N VAL A 193 7.74 9.06 -24.96
CA VAL A 193 6.54 9.55 -24.27
C VAL A 193 6.62 9.27 -22.77
N MET A 194 6.98 8.03 -22.39
CA MET A 194 7.15 7.63 -21.00
C MET A 194 8.18 8.51 -20.27
N ARG A 195 9.32 8.81 -20.90
CA ARG A 195 10.33 9.72 -20.32
C ARG A 195 9.78 11.12 -20.09
N THR A 196 9.06 11.69 -21.06
CA THR A 196 8.46 13.02 -20.92
C THR A 196 7.46 13.05 -19.77
N GLU A 197 6.61 12.03 -19.63
CA GLU A 197 5.65 11.96 -18.52
C GLU A 197 6.35 11.81 -17.16
N LEU A 198 7.38 10.97 -17.06
CA LEU A 198 8.14 10.81 -15.83
C LEU A 198 8.96 12.06 -15.49
N GLN A 199 9.40 12.84 -16.48
CA GLN A 199 10.04 14.14 -16.25
C GLN A 199 9.08 15.14 -15.59
N VAL A 200 7.78 15.10 -15.92
CA VAL A 200 6.78 15.93 -15.23
C VAL A 200 6.71 15.54 -13.76
N VAL A 201 6.71 14.25 -13.43
CA VAL A 201 6.73 13.80 -12.03
C VAL A 201 8.03 14.19 -11.32
N GLU A 202 9.17 14.07 -12.02
CA GLU A 202 10.47 14.48 -11.50
C GLU A 202 10.50 15.96 -11.09
N ASN A 203 9.96 16.84 -11.93
CA ASN A 203 9.86 18.26 -11.60
C ASN A 203 8.95 18.48 -10.39
N ARG A 204 7.80 17.80 -10.32
CA ARG A 204 6.89 17.86 -9.17
C ARG A 204 7.52 17.37 -7.87
N LEU A 205 8.33 16.31 -7.92
CA LEU A 205 9.07 15.83 -6.75
C LEU A 205 10.19 16.78 -6.34
N SER A 206 10.80 17.49 -7.30
CA SER A 206 11.85 18.48 -7.00
C SER A 206 11.31 19.74 -6.33
N GLU A 207 10.04 20.08 -6.60
CA GLU A 207 9.32 21.23 -6.04
C GLU A 207 8.47 20.83 -4.81
N LEU A 208 8.51 19.57 -4.39
CA LEU A 208 7.69 19.08 -3.28
C LEU A 208 8.20 19.62 -1.95
N GLU A 209 7.38 20.44 -1.29
CA GLU A 209 7.66 20.93 0.06
C GLU A 209 6.66 20.34 1.05
N GLN A 210 7.07 19.28 1.74
CA GLN A 210 6.23 18.62 2.74
C GLN A 210 6.28 19.37 4.08
N TRP A 211 5.12 19.61 4.71
CA TRP A 211 5.04 20.30 6.00
C TRP A 211 4.05 19.65 6.96
N SER A 212 4.30 19.77 8.26
CA SER A 212 3.40 19.37 9.35
C SER A 212 3.09 20.57 10.26
N GLU A 213 1.99 20.51 10.99
CA GLU A 213 1.70 21.49 12.07
C GLU A 213 2.64 21.29 13.27
N ASP A 214 3.21 20.09 13.41
CA ASP A 214 4.30 19.85 14.33
C ASP A 214 5.58 20.53 13.82
N SER A 215 6.29 21.21 14.72
CA SER A 215 7.57 21.86 14.42
C SER A 215 8.76 20.93 14.63
N ASP A 216 8.57 19.76 15.23
CA ASP A 216 9.64 18.80 15.46
C ASP A 216 10.02 18.07 14.16
N LEU A 217 11.04 18.59 13.47
CA LEU A 217 11.61 17.98 12.26
C LEU A 217 12.28 16.62 12.54
N GLU A 218 12.52 16.28 13.80
CA GLU A 218 13.00 14.97 14.23
C GLU A 218 11.87 14.02 14.65
N GLY A 219 10.63 14.50 14.59
CA GLY A 219 9.44 13.72 14.89
C GLY A 219 9.21 12.61 13.87
N LEU A 220 8.65 11.48 14.32
CA LEU A 220 8.38 10.30 13.49
C LEU A 220 7.59 10.63 12.22
N ILE A 221 6.66 11.59 12.28
CA ILE A 221 5.86 12.01 11.13
C ILE A 221 6.75 12.57 10.00
N TYR A 222 7.73 13.42 10.32
CA TYR A 222 8.66 13.98 9.33
C TYR A 222 9.67 12.94 8.83
N LEU A 223 10.15 12.07 9.72
CA LEU A 223 11.05 10.99 9.33
C LEU A 223 10.37 10.02 8.36
N ASN A 224 9.10 9.68 8.60
CA ASN A 224 8.31 8.87 7.69
C ASN A 224 8.09 9.58 6.35
N ALA A 225 7.73 10.85 6.36
CA ALA A 225 7.55 11.63 5.14
C ALA A 225 8.85 11.69 4.31
N THR A 226 9.99 11.82 4.98
CA THR A 226 11.33 11.80 4.37
C THR A 226 11.64 10.42 3.76
N ALA A 227 11.32 9.34 4.47
CA ALA A 227 11.51 7.98 3.96
C ALA A 227 10.63 7.69 2.74
N PHE A 228 9.35 8.09 2.76
CA PHE A 228 8.45 7.98 1.62
C PHE A 228 8.95 8.79 0.41
N GLU A 229 9.44 10.00 0.63
CA GLU A 229 9.96 10.85 -0.45
C GLU A 229 11.23 10.25 -1.07
N ALA A 230 12.17 9.79 -0.24
CA ALA A 230 13.38 9.12 -0.71
C ALA A 230 13.04 7.85 -1.52
N ALA A 231 12.05 7.08 -1.07
CA ALA A 231 11.58 5.90 -1.78
C ALA A 231 10.87 6.26 -3.10
N ALA A 232 10.11 7.36 -3.16
CA ALA A 232 9.50 7.84 -4.39
C ALA A 232 10.53 8.25 -5.44
N TRP A 233 11.64 8.88 -5.03
CA TRP A 233 12.77 9.18 -5.92
C TRP A 233 13.42 7.92 -6.48
N VAL A 234 13.66 6.92 -5.63
CA VAL A 234 14.18 5.62 -6.08
C VAL A 234 13.21 4.96 -7.06
N TYR A 235 11.93 4.90 -6.71
CA TYR A 235 10.89 4.28 -7.54
C TYR A 235 10.73 4.97 -8.90
N LEU A 236 10.78 6.31 -8.95
CA LEU A 236 10.80 7.08 -10.19
C LEU A 236 11.98 6.68 -11.09
N ARG A 237 13.18 6.54 -10.54
CA ARG A 237 14.36 6.14 -11.33
C ARG A 237 14.29 4.71 -11.83
N VAL A 238 13.80 3.79 -11.00
CA VAL A 238 13.54 2.41 -11.42
C VAL A 238 12.51 2.36 -12.55
N ALA A 239 11.50 3.23 -12.52
CA ALA A 239 10.50 3.34 -13.57
C ALA A 239 11.07 3.86 -14.91
N GLN A 240 12.14 4.65 -14.88
CA GLN A 240 12.73 5.25 -16.08
C GLN A 240 13.55 4.22 -16.88
N TYR A 241 13.12 3.95 -18.10
CA TYR A 241 13.80 2.99 -18.98
C TYR A 241 15.24 3.42 -19.32
N GLY A 242 16.21 2.61 -18.91
CA GLY A 242 17.64 2.85 -19.17
C GLY A 242 18.31 3.78 -18.15
N CYS A 243 17.74 3.94 -16.96
CA CYS A 243 18.43 4.58 -15.83
C CYS A 243 19.69 3.77 -15.44
N ASP A 244 20.74 4.48 -15.06
CA ASP A 244 21.99 3.90 -14.60
C ASP A 244 21.79 3.30 -13.21
N ALA A 245 21.95 1.98 -13.10
CA ALA A 245 21.88 1.28 -11.81
C ALA A 245 22.89 1.86 -10.81
N GLU A 246 24.04 2.37 -11.28
CA GLU A 246 25.01 3.05 -10.42
C GLU A 246 24.49 4.36 -9.85
N GLU A 247 23.66 5.11 -10.58
CA GLU A 247 23.07 6.35 -10.06
C GLU A 247 22.11 6.05 -8.90
N ILE A 248 21.24 5.06 -9.07
CA ILE A 248 20.31 4.62 -8.03
C ILE A 248 21.11 4.20 -6.78
N GLN A 249 22.08 3.31 -6.95
CA GLN A 249 22.86 2.74 -5.86
C GLN A 249 23.78 3.76 -5.17
N ARG A 250 24.39 4.69 -5.91
CA ARG A 250 25.37 5.63 -5.35
C ARG A 250 24.76 6.91 -4.81
N LYS A 251 23.60 7.36 -5.34
CA LYS A 251 23.01 8.66 -4.96
C LYS A 251 21.70 8.54 -4.18
N LEU A 252 20.81 7.62 -4.56
CA LEU A 252 19.45 7.57 -4.02
C LEU A 252 19.31 6.56 -2.89
N MET A 253 19.86 5.35 -3.05
CA MET A 253 19.82 4.33 -2.02
C MET A 253 20.41 4.80 -0.67
N PRO A 254 21.56 5.50 -0.60
CA PRO A 254 22.10 5.96 0.67
C PRO A 254 21.17 6.91 1.41
N LYS A 255 20.43 7.76 0.68
CA LYS A 255 19.44 8.68 1.27
C LYS A 255 18.24 7.92 1.83
N LEU A 256 17.77 6.90 1.10
CA LEU A 256 16.66 6.07 1.54
C LEU A 256 17.03 5.21 2.77
N PHE A 257 18.19 4.55 2.74
CA PHE A 257 18.71 3.80 3.88
C PHE A 257 18.86 4.68 5.12
N GLU A 258 19.42 5.87 4.95
CA GLU A 258 19.56 6.84 6.03
C GLU A 258 18.21 7.27 6.61
N ALA A 259 17.22 7.55 5.76
CA ALA A 259 15.88 7.91 6.22
C ALA A 259 15.22 6.77 7.02
N ILE A 260 15.33 5.52 6.56
CA ILE A 260 14.80 4.34 7.26
C ILE A 260 15.53 4.12 8.59
N ARG A 261 16.86 4.20 8.60
CA ARG A 261 17.68 4.07 9.82
C ARG A 261 17.22 5.05 10.89
N ARG A 262 16.98 6.32 10.52
CA ARG A 262 16.50 7.35 11.45
C ARG A 262 15.09 7.06 11.98
N VAL A 263 14.21 6.46 11.16
CA VAL A 263 12.90 5.99 11.65
C VAL A 263 13.08 4.92 12.72
N HIS A 264 13.91 3.90 12.45
CA HIS A 264 14.21 2.83 13.42
C HIS A 264 14.79 3.39 14.74
N GLU A 265 15.76 4.29 14.68
CA GLU A 265 16.39 4.91 15.86
C GLU A 265 15.42 5.70 16.75
N ARG A 266 14.32 6.20 16.18
CA ARG A 266 13.29 6.95 16.90
C ARG A 266 12.09 6.11 17.30
N GLN A 267 11.95 4.89 16.76
CA GLN A 267 10.77 4.06 16.93
C GLN A 267 10.62 3.49 18.35
N ASP A 268 11.72 3.39 19.11
CA ASP A 268 11.77 2.82 20.46
C ASP A 268 10.93 3.56 21.53
N ALA A 269 10.40 4.76 21.24
CA ALA A 269 9.67 5.56 22.23
C ALA A 269 8.14 5.63 22.04
N LEU A 270 7.59 5.27 20.88
CA LEU A 270 6.20 5.66 20.50
C LEU A 270 5.49 4.63 19.59
N ILE A 271 5.43 3.36 19.99
CA ILE A 271 4.81 2.26 19.23
C ILE A 271 3.30 2.45 18.91
N SER A 272 2.63 3.54 19.30
CA SER A 272 1.16 3.61 19.26
C SER A 272 0.49 4.68 18.41
N SER A 273 1.18 5.61 17.73
CA SER A 273 0.46 6.71 17.06
C SER A 273 0.72 6.93 15.56
N VAL A 274 1.89 6.56 15.03
CA VAL A 274 2.24 6.83 13.62
C VAL A 274 2.60 5.51 12.92
N PRO A 275 2.01 5.18 11.76
CA PRO A 275 2.32 3.95 11.03
C PRO A 275 3.77 3.96 10.53
N TYR A 276 4.41 2.79 10.49
CA TYR A 276 5.76 2.63 9.97
C TYR A 276 5.76 2.77 8.42
N PRO A 277 6.76 3.39 7.78
CA PRO A 277 6.80 3.59 6.33
C PRO A 277 7.20 2.28 5.61
N LEU A 278 6.36 1.25 5.71
CA LEU A 278 6.66 -0.10 5.24
C LEU A 278 6.91 -0.15 3.73
N TRP A 279 6.18 0.64 2.94
CA TRP A 279 6.46 0.79 1.51
C TRP A 279 7.88 1.28 1.24
N ALA A 280 8.38 2.26 2.00
CA ALA A 280 9.75 2.77 1.82
C ALA A 280 10.79 1.69 2.15
N LEU A 281 10.58 0.94 3.24
CA LEU A 281 11.42 -0.21 3.59
C LEU A 281 11.37 -1.30 2.51
N PHE A 282 10.20 -1.58 1.95
CA PHE A 282 10.06 -2.54 0.87
C PHE A 282 10.85 -2.14 -0.39
N ILE A 283 10.78 -0.87 -0.81
CA ILE A 283 11.57 -0.35 -1.94
C ILE A 283 13.06 -0.46 -1.65
N ALA A 284 13.50 -0.08 -0.44
CA ALA A 284 14.89 -0.20 -0.03
C ALA A 284 15.36 -1.65 -0.06
N ALA A 285 14.56 -2.56 0.48
CA ALA A 285 14.84 -3.98 0.53
C ALA A 285 14.99 -4.57 -0.88
N CYS A 286 14.07 -4.28 -1.80
CA CYS A 286 14.12 -4.82 -3.16
C CYS A 286 15.38 -4.43 -3.95
N LEU A 287 16.02 -3.33 -3.59
CA LEU A 287 17.21 -2.80 -4.26
C LEU A 287 18.47 -2.85 -3.38
N ALA A 288 18.39 -3.51 -2.23
CA ALA A 288 19.49 -3.59 -1.29
C ALA A 288 20.69 -4.33 -1.91
N PRO A 289 21.88 -3.71 -1.95
CA PRO A 289 23.09 -4.42 -2.33
C PRO A 289 23.42 -5.48 -1.28
N GLU A 290 24.20 -6.50 -1.66
CA GLU A 290 24.45 -7.69 -0.83
C GLU A 290 24.92 -7.35 0.60
N HIS A 291 25.78 -6.34 0.76
CA HIS A 291 26.30 -5.92 2.07
C HIS A 291 25.26 -5.24 2.98
N GLU A 292 24.19 -4.66 2.42
CA GLU A 292 23.11 -4.01 3.19
C GLU A 292 21.95 -4.97 3.49
N ARG A 293 21.88 -6.13 2.83
CA ARG A 293 20.76 -7.09 3.02
C ARG A 293 20.63 -7.56 4.47
N ILE A 294 21.74 -7.71 5.19
CA ILE A 294 21.72 -8.10 6.61
C ILE A 294 21.03 -7.02 7.45
N GLN A 295 21.43 -5.74 7.27
CA GLN A 295 20.81 -4.63 7.99
C GLN A 295 19.31 -4.50 7.70
N VAL A 296 18.90 -4.74 6.46
CA VAL A 296 17.48 -4.77 6.08
C VAL A 296 16.73 -5.90 6.77
N LEU A 297 17.34 -7.08 6.88
CA LEU A 297 16.74 -8.21 7.60
C LEU A 297 16.61 -7.90 9.09
N ASP A 298 17.63 -7.28 9.70
CA ASP A 298 17.58 -6.87 11.11
C ASP A 298 16.42 -5.90 11.34
N TRP A 299 16.21 -4.92 10.45
CA TRP A 299 15.05 -4.02 10.49
C TRP A 299 13.71 -4.76 10.39
N PHE A 300 13.57 -5.72 9.46
CA PHE A 300 12.35 -6.51 9.40
C PHE A 300 12.13 -7.36 10.66
N GLU A 301 13.18 -7.94 11.25
CA GLU A 301 13.08 -8.73 12.49
C GLU A 301 12.70 -7.87 13.70
N GLU A 302 13.25 -6.65 13.81
CA GLU A 302 12.82 -5.67 14.82
C GLU A 302 11.32 -5.35 14.67
N LEU A 303 10.86 -5.12 13.43
CA LEU A 303 9.47 -4.80 13.14
C LEU A 303 8.53 -6.00 13.31
N LYS A 304 9.01 -7.25 13.14
CA LYS A 304 8.21 -8.44 13.49
C LYS A 304 7.87 -8.49 14.97
N GLY A 305 8.75 -7.95 15.82
CA GLY A 305 8.48 -7.75 17.24
C GLY A 305 7.39 -6.70 17.50
N CYS A 306 7.18 -5.76 16.57
CA CYS A 306 6.18 -4.70 16.65
C CYS A 306 4.78 -5.20 16.24
N ARG A 307 3.91 -5.30 17.25
CA ARG A 307 2.59 -5.95 17.18
C ARG A 307 1.57 -5.30 16.21
N SER A 308 1.81 -4.08 15.76
CA SER A 308 0.92 -3.30 14.87
C SER A 308 1.15 -3.57 13.38
N LEU A 309 2.20 -4.30 13.00
CA LEU A 309 2.67 -4.41 11.62
C LEU A 309 2.61 -5.85 11.09
N SER A 310 1.40 -6.41 11.06
CA SER A 310 1.10 -7.78 10.58
C SER A 310 1.56 -8.12 9.15
N ASN A 311 1.77 -7.12 8.31
CA ASN A 311 2.20 -7.22 6.91
C ASN A 311 3.73 -7.33 6.77
N VAL A 312 4.48 -7.11 7.85
CA VAL A 312 5.96 -7.18 7.87
C VAL A 312 6.50 -8.55 7.45
N PRO A 313 6.01 -9.69 7.98
CA PRO A 313 6.48 -11.01 7.55
C PRO A 313 6.31 -11.23 6.03
N SER A 314 5.11 -10.97 5.50
CA SER A 314 4.83 -11.13 4.06
C SER A 314 5.70 -10.19 3.21
N THR A 315 5.94 -8.97 3.68
CA THR A 315 6.78 -7.98 2.99
C THR A 315 8.25 -8.40 2.99
N MET A 316 8.75 -8.91 4.11
CA MET A 316 10.11 -9.44 4.21
C MET A 316 10.30 -10.64 3.28
N GLU A 317 9.37 -11.59 3.27
CA GLU A 317 9.45 -12.74 2.38
C GLU A 317 9.43 -12.32 0.90
N ALA A 318 8.68 -11.26 0.56
CA ALA A 318 8.61 -10.74 -0.81
C ALA A 318 9.96 -10.17 -1.23
N ALA A 319 10.59 -9.36 -0.37
CA ALA A 319 11.92 -8.82 -0.62
C ALA A 319 12.97 -9.94 -0.76
N MET A 320 12.91 -10.96 0.10
CA MET A 320 13.80 -12.13 0.01
C MET A 320 13.60 -12.90 -1.31
N MET A 321 12.36 -13.00 -1.80
CA MET A 321 12.09 -13.64 -3.09
C MET A 321 12.68 -12.84 -4.26
N VAL A 322 12.60 -11.51 -4.20
CA VAL A 322 13.25 -10.62 -5.18
C VAL A 322 14.76 -10.87 -5.20
N TRP A 323 15.41 -10.97 -4.03
CA TRP A 323 16.83 -11.31 -3.95
C TRP A 323 17.15 -12.68 -4.52
N LYS A 324 16.37 -13.71 -4.16
CA LYS A 324 16.56 -15.06 -4.69
C LYS A 324 16.45 -15.11 -6.21
N GLN A 325 15.45 -14.42 -6.78
CA GLN A 325 15.29 -14.35 -8.23
C GLN A 325 16.51 -13.68 -8.88
N HIS A 326 16.92 -12.52 -8.37
CA HIS A 326 18.08 -11.79 -8.87
C HIS A 326 19.37 -12.62 -8.79
N ASP A 327 19.60 -13.30 -7.67
CA ASP A 327 20.80 -14.11 -7.45
C ASP A 327 20.81 -15.35 -8.38
N LEU A 328 19.65 -15.94 -8.66
CA LEU A 328 19.50 -17.03 -9.65
C LEU A 328 19.78 -16.54 -11.08
N GLU A 329 19.35 -15.32 -11.44
CA GLU A 329 19.62 -14.73 -12.75
C GLU A 329 21.13 -14.51 -12.97
N LEU A 330 21.85 -14.05 -11.94
CA LEU A 330 23.30 -13.90 -11.97
C LEU A 330 24.03 -15.25 -12.15
N LEU A 331 23.59 -16.28 -11.42
CA LEU A 331 24.21 -17.62 -11.45
C LEU A 331 24.00 -18.33 -12.80
N ASN A 332 22.84 -18.15 -13.43
CA ASN A 332 22.49 -18.82 -14.68
C ASN A 332 23.16 -18.20 -15.91
N GLY A 333 23.97 -17.14 -15.75
CA GLY A 333 24.72 -16.56 -16.86
C GLY A 333 23.84 -15.98 -17.98
N TYR A 334 22.56 -15.71 -17.69
CA TYR A 334 21.68 -14.89 -18.50
C TYR A 334 21.68 -13.49 -17.90
N PRO A 335 22.71 -12.65 -18.08
CA PRO A 335 22.48 -11.23 -17.96
C PRO A 335 21.45 -10.94 -19.05
N SER A 336 20.22 -10.60 -18.68
CA SER A 336 19.14 -10.30 -19.59
C SER A 336 19.65 -9.38 -20.70
N ARG A 337 20.05 -9.97 -21.84
CA ARG A 337 20.58 -9.25 -23.02
C ARG A 337 19.47 -8.48 -23.72
N GLY A 338 18.22 -8.63 -23.26
CA GLY A 338 17.15 -7.66 -23.45
C GLY A 338 16.97 -6.88 -22.15
N ARG A 339 16.96 -5.55 -22.25
CA ARG A 339 16.52 -4.66 -21.17
C ARG A 339 15.23 -5.24 -20.60
N VAL A 340 15.24 -5.74 -19.37
CA VAL A 340 14.02 -6.15 -18.68
C VAL A 340 13.22 -4.87 -18.49
N SER A 341 12.24 -4.66 -19.36
CA SER A 341 11.36 -3.50 -19.29
C SER A 341 10.44 -3.69 -18.10
N GLY A 342 10.67 -2.96 -17.01
CA GLY A 342 9.78 -2.99 -15.87
C GLY A 342 10.50 -2.86 -14.55
N VAL A 343 9.70 -2.87 -13.49
CA VAL A 343 10.16 -2.76 -12.12
C VAL A 343 10.63 -4.16 -11.64
N PRO A 344 11.84 -4.30 -11.07
CA PRO A 344 12.47 -5.62 -10.83
C PRO A 344 11.64 -6.59 -9.99
N TRP A 345 10.86 -6.08 -9.04
CA TRP A 345 10.09 -6.91 -8.11
C TRP A 345 8.71 -7.34 -8.63
N HIS A 346 8.21 -6.76 -9.73
CA HIS A 346 6.86 -7.08 -10.24
C HIS A 346 6.73 -8.56 -10.58
N GLN A 347 7.74 -9.15 -11.23
CA GLN A 347 7.72 -10.56 -11.60
C GLN A 347 7.73 -11.48 -10.37
N ALA A 348 8.59 -11.20 -9.40
CA ALA A 348 8.69 -11.99 -8.17
C ALA A 348 7.37 -12.00 -7.40
N ILE A 349 6.73 -10.84 -7.26
CA ILE A 349 5.47 -10.70 -6.52
C ILE A 349 4.32 -11.37 -7.28
N GLN A 350 4.25 -11.22 -8.61
CA GLN A 350 3.25 -11.90 -9.42
C GLN A 350 3.35 -13.42 -9.29
N CYS A 351 4.56 -13.99 -9.26
CA CYS A 351 4.76 -15.43 -9.06
C CYS A 351 4.25 -15.95 -7.71
N LEU A 352 4.21 -15.09 -6.69
CA LEU A 352 3.71 -15.44 -5.36
C LEU A 352 2.18 -15.28 -5.24
N GLY A 353 1.53 -14.61 -6.21
CA GLY A 353 0.10 -14.30 -6.15
C GLY A 353 -0.27 -13.35 -5.02
N TRP A 354 0.69 -12.63 -4.45
CA TRP A 354 0.49 -11.80 -3.27
C TRP A 354 -0.13 -10.44 -3.60
N ARG A 355 -1.02 -9.99 -2.71
CA ARG A 355 -1.57 -8.64 -2.71
C ARG A 355 -1.01 -7.93 -1.48
N LEU A 356 0.23 -7.46 -1.58
CA LEU A 356 0.91 -6.84 -0.44
C LEU A 356 0.22 -5.53 -0.06
N SER A 357 -0.18 -5.43 1.21
CA SER A 357 -0.50 -4.15 1.81
C SER A 357 0.78 -3.55 2.37
N LEU A 358 1.28 -2.47 1.77
CA LEU A 358 2.52 -1.81 2.19
C LEU A 358 2.24 -0.50 2.95
N THR A 359 1.04 -0.39 3.53
CA THR A 359 0.57 0.76 4.32
C THR A 359 1.07 0.76 5.74
#